data_AF-A0A317SZV7-F1
#
_entry.id   AF-A0A317SZV7-F1
#
_cell.length_a   1.000
_cell.length_b   1.000
_cell.length_c   1.000
_cell.angle_alpha   90.00
_cell.angle_beta   90.00
_cell.angle_gamma   90.00
#
_symmetry.space_group_name_H-M   'P 1'
#
loop_
_entity.id
_entity.type
_entity.pdbx_description
1 polymer ?
#
loop_
_entity_poly.entity_id
_entity_poly.type
_entity_poly.pdbx_seq_one_letter_code
_entity_poly.pdbx_strand_id
1 'polypeptide(L)'
;GEGPYLDLKTIPTRRSVQTSQTMKGVVSALAIDNSVLAAGTLSRQVGLYDNCGSGSTIGVFTVDGEGSGITQLLWSKCERYLHVIERKSDIISVYDVRVAGEKVESLKGRMAQTNQRIGVDIAYSLEGEVVSGGIDGMVRVWETGGRGEKAFEWKAHDDVVSGAAIHPGGVVMATCSGTRKLGLFGEDPDHESSEERKWDNSLMVWAL
;
A
#
# COMPACT_ATOMS: atom_id res chain seq x y z
N GLY A 1 18.24 28.05 -3.87
CA GLY A 1 16.91 28.16 -3.25
C GLY A 1 17.11 28.20 -1.76
N GLU A 2 16.29 28.97 -1.05
CA GLU A 2 16.19 28.84 0.41
C GLU A 2 15.84 27.38 0.74
N GLY A 3 16.45 26.84 1.79
CA GLY A 3 16.31 25.42 2.16
C GLY A 3 14.88 25.04 2.56
N PRO A 4 14.66 23.82 3.09
CA PRO A 4 13.33 23.42 3.54
C PRO A 4 12.85 24.32 4.68
N TYR A 5 11.56 24.69 4.65
CA TYR A 5 10.91 25.44 5.72
C TYR A 5 10.92 24.66 7.05
N LEU A 6 10.75 23.33 6.99
CA LEU A 6 10.70 22.44 8.14
C LEU A 6 11.44 21.14 7.85
N ASP A 7 12.19 20.63 8.83
CA ASP A 7 12.94 19.37 8.76
C ASP A 7 12.59 18.49 9.98
N LEU A 8 11.75 17.48 9.75
CA LEU A 8 11.25 16.57 10.78
C LEU A 8 12.07 15.28 10.81
N LYS A 9 12.91 15.12 11.83
CA LYS A 9 13.81 13.96 11.95
C LYS A 9 13.11 12.73 12.55
N THR A 10 13.30 11.58 11.91
CA THR A 10 12.95 10.27 12.47
C THR A 10 14.07 9.71 13.34
N ILE A 11 13.73 8.82 14.27
CA ILE A 11 14.70 8.17 15.15
C ILE A 11 15.07 6.78 14.63
N PRO A 12 16.35 6.33 14.71
CA PRO A 12 16.72 4.96 14.39
C PRO A 12 15.98 3.94 15.28
N THR A 13 15.56 2.83 14.68
CA THR A 13 14.71 1.81 15.32
C THR A 13 15.40 1.09 16.48
N ARG A 14 16.72 0.88 16.43
CA ARG A 14 17.47 0.05 17.38
C ARG A 14 17.86 0.72 18.71
N ARG A 15 17.63 2.02 18.90
CA ARG A 15 18.25 2.79 20.01
C ARG A 15 17.31 3.74 20.76
N SER A 16 15.99 3.65 20.57
CA SER A 16 15.08 4.69 21.09
C SER A 16 13.85 4.17 21.81
N VAL A 17 13.48 4.88 22.88
CA VAL A 17 12.17 4.79 23.52
C VAL A 17 11.13 5.37 22.57
N GLN A 18 9.95 4.75 22.47
CA GLN A 18 8.87 5.27 21.64
C GLN A 18 8.34 6.57 22.23
N THR A 19 8.31 7.63 21.43
CA THR A 19 7.66 8.89 21.77
C THR A 19 6.36 9.00 20.96
N SER A 20 5.36 9.69 21.50
CA SER A 20 4.11 9.99 20.77
C SER A 20 4.30 11.09 19.71
N GLN A 21 5.47 11.71 19.66
CA GLN A 21 5.76 12.89 18.84
C GLN A 21 6.76 12.62 17.72
N THR A 22 7.48 11.49 17.74
CA THR A 22 8.56 11.24 16.77
C THR A 22 8.49 9.82 16.23
N MET A 23 8.40 9.73 14.91
CA MET A 23 8.44 8.44 14.22
C MET A 23 9.83 7.81 14.25
N LYS A 24 9.85 6.49 14.20
CA LYS A 24 11.03 5.65 14.06
C LYS A 24 11.12 5.10 12.65
N GLY A 25 12.34 4.77 12.26
CA GLY A 25 12.65 4.06 11.02
C GLY A 25 12.63 4.97 9.79
N VAL A 26 12.85 4.34 8.64
CA VAL A 26 12.91 5.03 7.35
C VAL A 26 11.50 5.34 6.89
N VAL A 27 11.21 6.62 6.59
CA VAL A 27 9.97 7.03 5.93
C VAL A 27 9.94 6.44 4.53
N SER A 28 8.89 5.69 4.23
CA SER A 28 8.73 4.92 2.99
C SER A 28 7.46 5.27 2.22
N ALA A 29 6.50 5.94 2.86
CA ALA A 29 5.25 6.36 2.23
C ALA A 29 4.81 7.72 2.77
N LEU A 30 4.16 8.51 1.92
CA LEU A 30 3.49 9.76 2.26
C LEU A 30 2.10 9.75 1.64
N ALA A 31 1.13 10.33 2.34
CA ALA A 31 -0.21 10.63 1.82
C ALA A 31 -0.70 11.94 2.42
N ILE A 32 -1.35 12.77 1.62
CA ILE A 32 -1.77 14.11 2.01
C ILE A 32 -3.24 14.28 1.69
N ASP A 33 -4.01 14.78 2.66
CA ASP A 33 -5.36 15.31 2.42
C ASP A 33 -5.34 16.84 2.65
N ASN A 34 -6.52 17.47 2.64
CA ASN A 34 -6.65 18.92 2.80
C ASN A 34 -6.17 19.47 4.17
N SER A 35 -6.03 18.62 5.17
CA SER A 35 -5.76 18.97 6.58
C SER A 35 -4.59 18.22 7.21
N VAL A 36 -4.31 16.99 6.78
CA VAL A 36 -3.34 16.09 7.41
C VAL A 36 -2.40 15.50 6.38
N LEU A 37 -1.10 15.60 6.66
CA LEU A 37 -0.05 14.82 6.04
C LEU A 37 0.20 13.56 6.89
N ALA A 38 0.00 12.40 6.30
CA ALA A 38 0.38 11.11 6.86
C ALA A 38 1.73 10.66 6.29
N ALA A 39 2.63 10.22 7.17
CA ALA A 39 3.91 9.62 6.81
C ALA A 39 4.02 8.22 7.42
N GLY A 40 4.43 7.25 6.61
CA GLY A 40 4.52 5.85 6.99
C GLY A 40 5.96 5.36 6.94
N THR A 41 6.35 4.52 7.89
CA THR A 41 7.73 4.02 7.98
C THR A 41 7.84 2.51 7.79
N LEU A 42 9.04 2.05 7.40
CA LEU A 42 9.38 0.63 7.32
C LEU A 42 9.36 -0.06 8.69
N SER A 43 9.41 0.69 9.79
CA SER A 43 9.19 0.15 11.15
C SER A 43 7.74 0.24 11.60
N ARG A 44 6.80 0.32 10.65
CA ARG A 44 5.36 0.19 10.89
C ARG A 44 4.77 1.31 11.74
N GLN A 45 5.33 2.51 11.65
CA GLN A 45 4.78 3.69 12.30
C GLN A 45 4.13 4.62 11.30
N VAL A 46 3.01 5.21 11.72
CA VAL A 46 2.33 6.30 11.02
C VAL A 46 2.46 7.56 11.86
N GLY A 47 3.00 8.61 11.27
CA GLY A 47 3.00 9.95 11.83
C GLY A 47 2.03 10.83 11.07
N LEU A 48 1.34 11.69 11.80
CA LEU A 48 0.35 12.63 11.29
C LEU A 48 0.82 14.04 11.58
N TYR A 49 0.73 14.91 10.58
CA TYR A 49 1.22 16.27 10.63
C TYR A 49 0.17 17.23 10.07
N ASP A 50 0.09 18.43 10.64
CA ASP A 50 -0.75 19.50 10.11
C ASP A 50 -0.27 19.91 8.71
N ASN A 51 -1.18 19.85 7.74
CA ASN A 51 -0.92 20.25 6.36
C ASN A 51 -1.29 21.72 6.08
N CYS A 52 -1.89 22.44 7.03
CA CYS A 52 -2.27 23.85 6.87
C CYS A 52 -1.10 24.84 7.07
N GLY A 53 0.14 24.37 6.94
CA GLY A 53 1.35 25.21 6.88
C GLY A 53 2.23 25.20 8.14
N SER A 54 1.75 24.70 9.29
CA SER A 54 2.61 24.61 10.48
C SER A 54 3.53 23.40 10.48
N GLY A 55 3.13 22.31 9.80
CA GLY A 55 3.85 21.03 9.82
C GLY A 55 3.97 20.42 11.22
N SER A 56 3.15 20.88 12.18
CA SER A 56 3.19 20.42 13.56
C SER A 56 2.75 18.96 13.66
N THR A 57 3.37 18.20 14.57
CA THR A 57 3.00 16.79 14.78
C THR A 57 1.64 16.70 15.47
N ILE A 58 0.67 16.09 14.80
CA ILE A 58 -0.65 15.75 15.36
C ILE A 58 -0.53 14.49 16.23
N GLY A 59 0.20 13.47 15.76
CA GLY A 59 0.41 12.24 16.53
C GLY A 59 1.23 11.21 15.78
N VAL A 60 1.71 10.21 16.53
CA VAL A 60 2.43 9.04 15.99
C VAL A 60 1.87 7.77 16.62
N PHE A 61 1.52 6.79 15.79
CA PHE A 61 1.04 5.48 16.22
C PHE A 61 1.75 4.35 15.46
N THR A 62 1.67 3.14 16.02
CA THR A 62 2.19 1.92 15.40
C THR A 62 1.01 1.12 14.84
N VAL A 63 1.18 0.55 13.65
CA VAL A 63 0.15 -0.26 13.00
C VAL A 63 -0.02 -1.59 13.72
N ASP A 64 -1.26 -1.95 14.05
CA ASP A 64 -1.58 -3.22 14.70
C ASP A 64 -1.52 -4.42 13.75
N GLY A 65 -1.14 -5.58 14.28
CA GLY A 65 -1.19 -6.86 13.56
C GLY A 65 0.13 -7.25 12.89
N GLU A 66 0.05 -7.97 11.79
CA GLU A 66 1.20 -8.54 11.07
C GLU A 66 1.51 -7.80 9.76
N GLY A 67 2.79 -7.53 9.54
CA GLY A 67 3.32 -6.81 8.39
C GLY A 67 4.80 -6.52 8.57
N SER A 68 5.49 -6.13 7.49
CA SER A 68 6.94 -5.89 7.50
C SER A 68 7.33 -4.48 7.08
N GLY A 69 6.47 -3.50 7.33
CA GLY A 69 6.71 -2.08 7.03
C GLY A 69 5.72 -1.49 6.02
N ILE A 70 5.42 -0.21 6.19
CA ILE A 70 4.44 0.50 5.36
C ILE A 70 5.06 0.77 3.99
N THR A 71 4.34 0.41 2.93
CA THR A 71 4.78 0.60 1.54
C THR A 71 3.95 1.65 0.80
N GLN A 72 2.73 1.92 1.29
CA GLN A 72 1.85 2.92 0.72
C GLN A 72 0.87 3.38 1.80
N LEU A 73 0.49 4.65 1.71
CA LEU A 73 -0.59 5.28 2.48
C LEU A 73 -1.55 5.89 1.45
N LEU A 74 -2.86 5.78 1.69
CA LEU A 74 -3.88 6.37 0.82
C LEU A 74 -5.04 6.89 1.67
N TRP A 75 -5.45 8.13 1.46
CA TRP A 75 -6.67 8.65 2.06
C TRP A 75 -7.89 8.15 1.28
N SER A 76 -8.90 7.69 2.01
CA SER A 76 -10.24 7.40 1.47
C SER A 76 -10.78 8.59 0.69
N LYS A 77 -11.70 8.34 -0.24
CA LYS A 77 -12.37 9.41 -1.02
C LYS A 77 -13.08 10.43 -0.14
N CYS A 78 -13.59 9.99 1.00
CA CYS A 78 -14.26 10.86 1.98
C CYS A 78 -13.30 11.61 2.92
N GLU A 79 -11.97 11.52 2.70
CA GLU A 79 -10.92 12.16 3.52
C GLU A 79 -11.02 11.85 5.02
N ARG A 80 -11.69 10.75 5.35
CA ARG A 80 -11.99 10.35 6.72
C ARG A 80 -11.10 9.22 7.20
N TYR A 81 -10.80 8.28 6.31
CA TYR A 81 -10.09 7.06 6.63
C TYR A 81 -8.73 7.03 5.95
N LEU A 82 -7.74 6.54 6.67
CA LEU A 82 -6.41 6.30 6.16
C LEU A 82 -6.23 4.80 5.91
N HIS A 83 -6.01 4.43 4.65
CA HIS A 83 -5.60 3.09 4.26
C HIS A 83 -4.09 2.96 4.46
N VAL A 84 -3.70 1.96 5.24
CA VAL A 84 -2.31 1.63 5.52
C VAL A 84 -1.97 0.29 4.90
N ILE A 85 -1.03 0.32 3.95
CA ILE A 85 -0.64 -0.83 3.16
C ILE A 85 0.76 -1.27 3.59
N GLU A 86 0.86 -2.45 4.18
CA GLU A 86 2.13 -3.04 4.60
C GLU A 86 2.65 -4.06 3.57
N ARG A 87 3.98 -4.22 3.55
CA ARG A 87 4.66 -5.33 2.88
C ARG A 87 4.40 -6.62 3.65
N LYS A 88 4.33 -7.76 2.96
CA LYS A 88 4.07 -9.09 3.56
C LYS A 88 2.86 -9.07 4.49
N SER A 89 1.78 -8.44 4.02
CA SER A 89 0.53 -8.37 4.76
C SER A 89 -0.61 -8.72 3.83
N ASP A 90 -1.48 -9.59 4.30
CA ASP A 90 -2.69 -10.00 3.60
C ASP A 90 -3.86 -9.02 3.80
N ILE A 91 -3.62 -7.96 4.57
CA ILE A 91 -4.63 -7.02 5.01
C ILE A 91 -4.26 -5.61 4.57
N ILE A 92 -5.26 -4.82 4.18
CA ILE A 92 -5.17 -3.36 4.15
C ILE A 92 -5.86 -2.86 5.42
N SER A 93 -5.11 -2.15 6.27
CA SER A 93 -5.66 -1.63 7.52
C SER A 93 -6.31 -0.27 7.27
N VAL A 94 -7.50 -0.07 7.83
CA VAL A 94 -8.26 1.18 7.69
C VAL A 94 -8.33 1.85 9.05
N TYR A 95 -7.90 3.11 9.14
CA TYR A 95 -7.84 3.89 10.37
C TYR A 95 -8.70 5.14 10.30
N ASP A 96 -9.46 5.46 11.35
CA ASP A 96 -10.00 6.82 11.54
C ASP A 96 -9.01 7.60 12.41
N VAL A 97 -8.16 8.38 11.76
CA VAL A 97 -7.05 9.09 12.43
C VAL A 97 -7.50 10.21 13.36
N ARG A 98 -8.77 10.62 13.28
CA ARG A 98 -9.34 11.67 14.13
C ARG A 98 -9.75 11.11 15.50
N VAL A 99 -9.94 9.80 15.59
CA VAL A 99 -10.29 9.08 16.82
C VAL A 99 -9.10 8.24 17.25
N ALA A 100 -8.12 8.89 17.89
CA ALA A 100 -6.94 8.26 18.50
C ALA A 100 -6.11 7.32 17.59
N GLY A 101 -6.27 7.40 16.26
CA GLY A 101 -5.65 6.44 15.34
C GLY A 101 -6.16 5.02 15.55
N GLU A 102 -7.45 4.85 15.87
CA GLU A 102 -8.07 3.53 16.02
C GLU A 102 -8.24 2.85 14.65
N LYS A 103 -7.86 1.57 14.58
CA LYS A 103 -8.13 0.72 13.42
C LYS A 103 -9.61 0.39 13.37
N VAL A 104 -10.31 0.90 12.37
CA VAL A 104 -11.75 0.71 12.21
C VAL A 104 -12.10 -0.53 11.40
N GLU A 105 -11.25 -0.90 10.44
CA GLU A 105 -11.53 -2.02 9.54
C GLU A 105 -10.22 -2.70 9.07
N SER A 106 -10.35 -3.91 8.57
CA SER A 106 -9.26 -4.71 8.01
C SER A 106 -9.77 -5.39 6.74
N LEU A 107 -9.34 -4.91 5.58
CA LEU A 107 -9.71 -5.47 4.28
C LEU A 107 -8.86 -6.71 4.02
N LYS A 108 -9.46 -7.90 4.12
CA LYS A 108 -8.71 -9.18 4.15
C LYS A 108 -8.59 -9.86 2.79
N GLY A 109 -7.61 -10.75 2.68
CA GLY A 109 -7.44 -11.64 1.53
C GLY A 109 -6.81 -10.94 0.32
N ARG A 110 -5.88 -10.00 0.55
CA ARG A 110 -5.14 -9.27 -0.49
C ARG A 110 -4.16 -10.17 -1.26
N MET A 111 -3.72 -11.27 -0.67
CA MET A 111 -2.72 -12.20 -1.19
C MET A 111 -1.40 -11.50 -1.53
N ALA A 112 -0.83 -10.76 -0.57
CA ALA A 112 0.38 -9.95 -0.75
C ALA A 112 1.56 -10.37 0.16
N GLN A 113 1.70 -11.67 0.42
CA GLN A 113 2.81 -12.25 1.21
C GLN A 113 4.13 -12.33 0.41
N THR A 114 4.60 -11.19 -0.08
CA THR A 114 5.82 -11.09 -0.90
C THR A 114 6.69 -9.89 -0.48
N ASN A 115 7.98 -9.94 -0.83
CA ASN A 115 8.89 -8.81 -0.68
C ASN A 115 8.64 -7.72 -1.74
N GLN A 116 8.05 -8.09 -2.89
CA GLN A 116 7.69 -7.15 -3.94
C GLN A 116 6.59 -6.21 -3.43
N ARG A 117 6.71 -4.91 -3.76
CA ARG A 117 5.63 -3.97 -3.48
C ARG A 117 4.47 -4.27 -4.42
N ILE A 118 3.29 -4.48 -3.84
CA ILE A 118 2.03 -4.59 -4.58
C ILE A 118 1.26 -3.30 -4.32
N GLY A 119 1.00 -2.54 -5.38
CA GLY A 119 0.26 -1.29 -5.33
C GLY A 119 -1.21 -1.50 -4.95
N VAL A 120 -1.77 -0.43 -4.37
CA VAL A 120 -3.20 -0.27 -4.11
C VAL A 120 -3.64 1.04 -4.75
N ASP A 121 -4.87 1.09 -5.24
CA ASP A 121 -5.50 2.32 -5.69
C ASP A 121 -6.94 2.43 -5.17
N ILE A 122 -7.54 3.62 -5.27
CA ILE A 122 -8.89 3.92 -4.80
C ILE A 122 -9.80 4.13 -6.00
N ALA A 123 -10.90 3.37 -6.06
CA ALA A 123 -11.86 3.49 -7.13
C ALA A 123 -12.90 4.57 -6.81
N TYR A 124 -13.12 5.49 -7.76
CA TYR A 124 -14.11 6.56 -7.60
C TYR A 124 -15.52 6.19 -8.09
N SER A 125 -15.62 5.14 -8.93
CA SER A 125 -16.81 4.73 -9.67
C SER A 125 -17.16 3.24 -9.62
N LEU A 126 -16.27 2.37 -9.10
CA LEU A 126 -16.56 0.94 -8.98
C LEU A 126 -17.41 0.69 -7.73
N GLU A 127 -18.15 -0.42 -7.73
CA GLU A 127 -18.78 -0.95 -6.51
C GLU A 127 -17.68 -1.48 -5.56
N GLY A 128 -16.98 -0.55 -4.92
CA GLY A 128 -15.84 -0.80 -4.03
C GLY A 128 -14.94 0.43 -3.95
N GLU A 129 -14.36 0.69 -2.78
CA GLU A 129 -13.48 1.85 -2.57
C GLU A 129 -12.02 1.52 -2.88
N VAL A 130 -11.58 0.27 -2.67
CA VAL A 130 -10.15 -0.07 -2.70
C VAL A 130 -9.86 -1.21 -3.68
N VAL A 131 -8.80 -1.06 -4.49
CA VAL A 131 -8.39 -2.06 -5.49
C VAL A 131 -6.92 -2.43 -5.31
N SER A 132 -6.60 -3.72 -5.36
CA SER A 132 -5.23 -4.22 -5.26
C SER A 132 -5.01 -5.46 -6.11
N GLY A 133 -3.76 -5.65 -6.55
CA GLY A 133 -3.31 -6.91 -7.12
C GLY A 133 -2.95 -7.95 -6.05
N GLY A 134 -2.65 -9.17 -6.48
CA GLY A 134 -2.18 -10.27 -5.64
C GLY A 134 -1.06 -11.08 -6.29
N ILE A 135 -0.40 -11.90 -5.49
CA ILE A 135 0.66 -12.80 -5.98
C ILE A 135 0.16 -13.96 -6.85
N ASP A 136 -1.16 -14.16 -6.86
CA ASP A 136 -1.87 -15.20 -7.60
C ASP A 136 -2.41 -14.71 -8.96
N GLY A 137 -2.04 -13.49 -9.36
CA GLY A 137 -2.48 -12.90 -10.62
C GLY A 137 -3.91 -12.36 -10.62
N MET A 138 -4.54 -12.33 -9.45
CA MET A 138 -5.87 -11.79 -9.29
C MET A 138 -5.81 -10.28 -8.98
N VAL A 139 -6.83 -9.56 -9.42
CA VAL A 139 -7.17 -8.23 -8.91
C VAL A 139 -8.38 -8.37 -8.00
N ARG A 140 -8.35 -7.62 -6.89
CA ARG A 140 -9.33 -7.66 -5.81
C ARG A 140 -9.85 -6.28 -5.50
N VAL A 141 -11.13 -6.22 -5.20
CA VAL A 141 -11.86 -5.01 -4.88
C VAL A 141 -12.58 -5.18 -3.56
N TRP A 142 -12.49 -4.17 -2.70
CA TRP A 142 -13.16 -4.13 -1.40
C TRP A 142 -14.06 -2.91 -1.32
N GLU A 143 -15.23 -3.09 -0.71
CA GLU A 143 -16.07 -2.01 -0.22
C GLU A 143 -15.70 -1.71 1.24
N THR A 144 -15.47 -0.46 1.56
CA THR A 144 -15.13 0.02 2.90
C THR A 144 -16.39 0.40 3.66
N GLY A 145 -16.37 0.21 4.99
CA GLY A 145 -17.59 0.28 5.81
C GLY A 145 -18.43 -1.00 5.75
N GLY A 146 -18.01 -1.98 4.95
CA GLY A 146 -18.45 -3.37 5.01
C GLY A 146 -17.75 -4.13 6.13
N ARG A 147 -17.94 -5.45 6.24
CA ARG A 147 -17.30 -6.27 7.28
C ARG A 147 -15.81 -6.54 7.02
N GLY A 148 -15.14 -5.77 6.15
CA GLY A 148 -13.78 -6.02 5.68
C GLY A 148 -13.66 -7.16 4.66
N GLU A 149 -14.78 -7.52 4.01
CA GLU A 149 -14.85 -8.60 3.02
C GLU A 149 -14.67 -8.05 1.59
N LYS A 150 -14.18 -8.91 0.68
CA LYS A 150 -14.03 -8.56 -0.73
C LYS A 150 -15.40 -8.37 -1.36
N ALA A 151 -15.56 -7.33 -2.17
CA ALA A 151 -16.74 -7.15 -3.01
C ALA A 151 -16.68 -8.12 -4.20
N PHE A 152 -15.57 -8.11 -4.94
CA PHE A 152 -15.33 -9.05 -6.04
C PHE A 152 -13.84 -9.17 -6.39
N GLU A 153 -13.49 -10.17 -7.20
CA GLU A 153 -12.14 -10.40 -7.72
C GLU A 153 -12.18 -11.06 -9.09
N TRP A 154 -11.13 -10.89 -9.89
CA TRP A 154 -10.99 -11.58 -11.17
C TRP A 154 -9.51 -11.81 -11.54
N LYS A 155 -9.27 -12.77 -12.43
CA LYS A 155 -7.94 -13.10 -12.96
C LYS A 155 -7.56 -12.06 -14.00
N ALA A 156 -6.51 -11.29 -13.71
CA ALA A 156 -6.01 -10.25 -14.62
C ALA A 156 -4.73 -10.68 -15.33
N HIS A 157 -3.87 -11.44 -14.62
CA HIS A 157 -2.54 -11.84 -15.10
C HIS A 157 -2.24 -13.28 -14.68
N ASP A 158 -1.32 -13.94 -15.37
CA ASP A 158 -0.85 -15.30 -15.04
C ASP A 158 0.30 -15.31 -14.01
N ASP A 159 0.86 -14.14 -13.69
CA ASP A 159 1.87 -13.92 -12.64
C ASP A 159 1.43 -12.76 -11.71
N VAL A 160 2.27 -12.35 -10.77
CA VAL A 160 1.95 -11.35 -9.72
C VAL A 160 1.44 -10.04 -10.33
N VAL A 161 0.25 -9.61 -9.92
CA VAL A 161 -0.24 -8.26 -10.22
C VAL A 161 0.42 -7.28 -9.28
N SER A 162 1.46 -6.60 -9.78
CA SER A 162 2.28 -5.68 -8.99
C SER A 162 1.63 -4.31 -8.80
N GLY A 163 0.66 -3.95 -9.63
CA GLY A 163 -0.07 -2.70 -9.53
C GLY A 163 -1.38 -2.73 -10.30
N ALA A 164 -2.34 -1.96 -9.78
CA ALA A 164 -3.57 -1.57 -10.45
C ALA A 164 -3.70 -0.06 -10.31
N ALA A 165 -4.16 0.62 -11.35
CA ALA A 165 -4.37 2.06 -11.38
C ALA A 165 -5.69 2.37 -12.08
N ILE A 166 -6.55 3.15 -11.45
CA ILE A 166 -7.91 3.45 -11.89
C ILE A 166 -7.95 4.89 -12.37
N HIS A 167 -8.56 5.11 -13.52
CA HIS A 167 -8.80 6.47 -13.99
C HIS A 167 -9.77 7.18 -13.03
N PRO A 168 -9.52 8.43 -12.61
CA PRO A 168 -10.40 9.14 -11.68
C PRO A 168 -11.85 9.30 -12.17
N GLY A 169 -12.03 9.39 -13.48
CA GLY A 169 -13.35 9.40 -14.12
C GLY A 169 -14.04 8.03 -14.17
N GLY A 170 -13.35 6.96 -13.76
CA GLY A 170 -13.98 5.68 -13.50
C GLY A 170 -14.26 4.79 -14.70
N VAL A 171 -13.71 5.12 -15.86
CA VAL A 171 -14.03 4.48 -17.16
C VAL A 171 -13.04 3.37 -17.52
N VAL A 172 -11.79 3.50 -17.07
CA VAL A 172 -10.73 2.56 -17.40
C VAL A 172 -9.86 2.29 -16.19
N MET A 173 -9.25 1.12 -16.18
CA MET A 173 -8.24 0.74 -15.22
C MET A 173 -7.10 0.01 -15.91
N ALA A 174 -5.88 0.25 -15.47
CA ALA A 174 -4.68 -0.43 -15.93
C ALA A 174 -4.14 -1.36 -14.83
N THR A 175 -3.61 -2.50 -15.23
CA THR A 175 -3.00 -3.49 -14.33
C THR A 175 -1.67 -3.95 -14.92
N CYS A 176 -0.67 -4.18 -14.09
CA CYS A 176 0.63 -4.64 -14.56
C CYS A 176 1.12 -5.88 -13.80
N SER A 177 1.63 -6.84 -14.57
CA SER A 177 2.34 -8.00 -14.07
C SER A 177 3.82 -7.92 -14.41
N GLY A 178 4.61 -8.50 -13.51
CA GLY A 178 6.04 -8.64 -13.69
C GLY A 178 6.70 -8.92 -12.36
N THR A 179 7.40 -10.05 -12.28
CA THR A 179 8.21 -10.39 -11.12
C THR A 179 9.68 -10.43 -11.51
N ARG A 180 10.52 -9.81 -10.69
CA ARG A 180 11.96 -10.03 -10.83
C ARG A 180 12.28 -11.40 -10.25
N LYS A 181 12.21 -12.44 -11.08
CA LYS A 181 12.76 -13.75 -10.74
C LYS A 181 14.28 -13.60 -10.83
N LEU A 182 14.97 -13.59 -9.69
CA LEU A 182 16.42 -13.64 -9.68
C LEU A 182 16.81 -14.99 -10.28
N GLY A 183 17.15 -14.99 -11.56
CA GLY A 183 17.89 -16.09 -12.16
C GLY A 183 19.15 -16.28 -11.36
N LEU A 184 19.34 -17.48 -10.84
CA LEU A 184 20.61 -17.96 -10.34
C LEU A 184 21.66 -17.63 -11.41
N PHE A 185 22.57 -16.70 -11.14
CA PHE A 185 23.79 -16.57 -11.92
C PHE A 185 24.61 -17.84 -11.62
N GLY A 186 24.26 -18.95 -12.27
CA GLY A 186 24.87 -20.26 -12.03
C GLY A 186 24.06 -21.48 -12.47
N GLU A 187 23.08 -21.37 -13.38
CA GLU A 187 22.52 -22.56 -14.04
C GLU A 187 23.06 -22.65 -15.48
N ASP A 188 23.68 -23.79 -15.78
CA ASP A 188 24.25 -24.15 -17.10
C ASP A 188 23.21 -24.02 -18.22
N PRO A 189 23.59 -23.54 -19.42
CA PRO A 189 22.69 -23.38 -20.55
C PRO A 189 22.09 -24.68 -21.12
N ASP A 190 22.49 -25.85 -20.61
CA ASP A 190 22.18 -27.16 -21.22
C ASP A 190 21.08 -27.99 -20.50
N HIS A 191 20.35 -27.41 -19.54
CA HIS A 191 19.19 -28.09 -18.93
C HIS A 191 17.87 -27.49 -19.42
N GLU A 192 17.53 -27.77 -20.68
CA GLU A 192 16.18 -27.58 -21.21
C GLU A 192 15.23 -28.64 -20.60
N SER A 193 14.56 -28.28 -19.49
CA SER A 193 13.26 -28.87 -19.20
C SER A 193 12.20 -28.10 -20.02
N SER A 194 11.56 -28.84 -20.92
CA SER A 194 10.69 -28.39 -22.01
C SER A 194 9.28 -27.96 -21.57
N GLU A 195 9.19 -27.09 -20.57
CA GLU A 195 8.03 -26.21 -20.41
C GLU A 195 8.51 -24.79 -20.71
N GLU A 196 8.04 -24.20 -21.83
CA GLU A 196 8.18 -22.77 -22.07
C GLU A 196 7.74 -22.03 -20.80
N ARG A 197 8.71 -21.49 -20.03
CA ARG A 197 8.42 -20.74 -18.82
C ARG A 197 7.66 -19.47 -19.24
N LYS A 198 6.33 -19.56 -19.27
CA LYS A 198 5.45 -18.44 -19.59
C LYS A 198 5.56 -17.40 -18.47
N TRP A 199 6.28 -16.32 -18.75
CA TRP A 199 6.35 -15.16 -17.89
C TRP A 199 5.27 -14.17 -18.30
N ASP A 200 4.48 -13.71 -17.33
CA ASP A 200 3.57 -12.60 -17.57
C ASP A 200 4.25 -11.28 -17.17
N ASN A 201 4.80 -10.62 -18.18
CA ASN A 201 5.34 -9.25 -18.09
C ASN A 201 4.49 -8.33 -18.97
N SER A 202 3.22 -8.15 -18.60
CA SER A 202 2.27 -7.40 -19.41
C SER A 202 1.62 -6.24 -18.66
N LEU A 203 1.13 -5.28 -19.44
CA LEU A 203 0.20 -4.25 -19.01
C LEU A 203 -1.13 -4.56 -19.70
N MET A 204 -2.21 -4.63 -18.91
CA MET A 204 -3.57 -4.79 -19.43
C MET A 204 -4.43 -3.59 -19.03
N VAL A 205 -5.27 -3.16 -19.95
CA VAL A 205 -6.24 -2.07 -19.75
C VAL A 205 -7.65 -2.64 -19.84
N TRP A 206 -8.46 -2.32 -18.84
CA TRP A 206 -9.82 -2.82 -18.65
C TRP A 206 -10.80 -1.66 -18.78
N ALA A 207 -11.92 -1.90 -19.45
CA ALA A 207 -13.08 -1.02 -19.36
C ALA A 207 -13.85 -1.34 -18.07
N LEU A 208 -14.31 -0.30 -17.38
CA LEU A 208 -15.07 -0.38 -16.13
C LEU A 208 -16.54 -0.01 -16.36
#